data_AF-A0A5M7BKY0-F1
#
_entry.id   AF-A0A5M7BKY0-F1
#
_cell.length_a   1.000
_cell.length_b   1.000
_cell.length_c   1.000
_cell.angle_alpha   90.00
_cell.angle_beta   90.00
_cell.angle_gamma   90.00
#
_symmetry.space_group_name_H-M   'P 1'
#
loop_
_entity.id
_entity.type
_entity.pdbx_description
1 polymer ?
#
loop_
_entity_poly.entity_id
_entity_poly.type
_entity_poly.pdbx_seq_one_letter_code
_entity_poly.pdbx_strand_id
1 'polypeptide(L)'
;MRVLTFGHGTADAGTTTELLRGAGIRQLVDVRTAPGSRRNPDAARAAMSQWLPAAGIGYRWESRLGGWRRAHPDGPDTALRNRSFRGYAEHMRTAGFRAAVDDLLADAATELNAVMCAESLWWRCHRKMIADFLVLVRGVDVGHLMHDGKVRPHRPSPEARVVPGWGVLIYDAGQPPLDAG
;
A
#
# COMPACT_ATOMS: atom_id res chain seq x y z
N MET A 1 -0.61 13.08 -11.60
CA MET A 1 -0.77 12.78 -10.16
C MET A 1 0.20 11.66 -9.79
N ARG A 2 0.78 11.71 -8.59
CA ARG A 2 1.74 10.70 -8.10
C ARG A 2 1.44 10.35 -6.65
N VAL A 3 1.59 9.08 -6.29
CA VAL A 3 1.52 8.58 -4.91
C VAL A 3 2.86 7.94 -4.55
N LEU A 4 3.40 8.23 -3.37
CA LEU A 4 4.56 7.52 -2.85
C LEU A 4 4.13 6.40 -1.90
N THR A 5 5.05 5.49 -1.62
CA THR A 5 4.89 4.51 -0.53
C THR A 5 6.11 4.56 0.35
N PHE A 6 5.93 4.32 1.65
CA PHE A 6 7.00 4.29 2.63
C PHE A 6 6.81 3.12 3.61
N GLY A 7 7.89 2.51 4.06
CA GLY A 7 7.83 1.41 5.03
C GLY A 7 8.64 1.84 6.22
N HIS A 8 8.05 1.94 7.42
CA HIS A 8 8.79 2.54 8.53
C HIS A 8 9.93 1.66 9.05
N GLY A 9 9.87 0.34 8.84
CA GLY A 9 10.91 -0.59 9.32
C GLY A 9 11.21 -0.37 10.81
N THR A 10 12.47 -0.11 11.09
CA THR A 10 12.99 0.25 12.42
C THR A 10 13.35 1.73 12.54
N ALA A 11 12.97 2.57 11.57
CA ALA A 11 13.22 4.01 11.62
C ALA A 11 12.47 4.64 12.80
N ASP A 12 13.13 5.55 13.51
CA ASP A 12 12.56 6.36 14.57
C ASP A 12 11.80 7.58 13.99
N ALA A 13 11.23 8.39 14.88
CA ALA A 13 10.49 9.59 14.49
C ALA A 13 11.35 10.60 13.70
N GLY A 14 12.61 10.80 14.10
CA GLY A 14 13.54 11.74 13.46
C GLY A 14 13.88 11.32 12.04
N THR A 15 14.39 10.10 11.88
CA THR A 15 14.74 9.50 10.59
C THR A 15 13.52 9.48 9.66
N THR A 16 12.36 9.09 10.17
CA THR A 16 11.13 9.07 9.36
C THR A 16 10.76 10.49 8.91
N THR A 17 10.80 11.48 9.82
CA THR A 17 10.51 12.87 9.48
C THR A 17 11.43 13.40 8.38
N GLU A 18 12.73 13.15 8.51
CA GLU A 18 13.74 13.59 7.53
C GLU A 18 13.48 12.98 6.15
N LEU A 19 13.23 11.67 6.08
CA LEU A 19 12.94 10.98 4.82
C LEU A 19 11.66 11.51 4.17
N LEU A 20 10.59 11.68 4.94
CA LEU A 20 9.31 12.16 4.41
C LEU A 20 9.41 13.60 3.91
N ARG A 21 10.06 14.49 4.66
CA ARG A 21 10.30 15.88 4.25
C ARG A 21 11.22 15.97 3.03
N GLY A 22 12.31 15.20 3.01
CA GLY A 22 13.23 15.14 1.89
C GLY A 22 12.57 14.70 0.59
N ALA A 23 11.53 13.86 0.68
CA ALA A 23 10.69 13.45 -0.44
C ALA A 23 9.52 14.41 -0.76
N GLY A 24 9.34 15.48 0.02
CA GLY A 24 8.24 16.45 -0.15
C GLY A 24 6.87 15.93 0.26
N ILE A 25 6.80 14.85 1.04
CA ILE A 25 5.53 14.23 1.47
C ILE A 25 4.84 15.16 2.48
N ARG A 26 3.56 15.42 2.25
CA ARG A 26 2.73 16.27 3.12
C ARG A 26 1.74 15.49 3.96
N GLN A 27 1.34 14.31 3.50
CA GLN A 27 0.47 13.41 4.26
C GLN A 27 0.97 11.97 4.21
N LEU A 28 1.02 11.33 5.37
CA LEU A 28 1.30 9.91 5.53
C LEU A 28 0.01 9.15 5.82
N VAL A 29 -0.34 8.21 4.95
CA VAL A 29 -1.52 7.35 5.07
C VAL A 29 -1.08 5.98 5.58
N ASP A 30 -1.27 5.73 6.87
CA ASP A 30 -0.96 4.46 7.51
C ASP A 30 -2.03 3.42 7.16
N VAL A 31 -1.63 2.36 6.45
CA VAL A 31 -2.52 1.27 6.06
C VAL A 31 -2.29 0.00 6.89
N ARG A 32 -1.59 0.07 8.02
CA ARG A 32 -1.41 -1.12 8.88
C ARG A 32 -2.76 -1.52 9.50
N THR A 33 -3.07 -2.81 9.46
CA THR A 33 -4.27 -3.38 10.11
C THR A 33 -4.24 -3.17 11.62
N ALA A 34 -3.09 -3.38 12.24
CA ALA A 34 -2.84 -3.04 13.65
C ALA A 34 -1.63 -2.10 13.74
N PRO A 35 -1.84 -0.77 13.75
CA PRO A 35 -0.77 0.23 13.77
C PRO A 35 -0.19 0.43 15.18
N GLY A 36 0.07 -0.67 15.90
CA GLY A 36 0.75 -0.66 17.18
C GLY A 36 2.13 -1.31 17.04
N SER A 37 3.08 -0.93 17.89
CA SER A 37 4.39 -1.58 17.89
C SER A 37 5.01 -1.51 19.29
N ARG A 38 5.33 -2.68 19.85
CA ARG A 38 6.11 -2.78 21.10
C ARG A 38 7.60 -2.55 20.88
N ARG A 39 8.10 -2.89 19.69
CA ARG A 39 9.53 -2.85 19.34
C ARG A 39 9.99 -1.49 18.83
N ASN A 40 9.06 -0.69 18.32
CA ASN A 40 9.32 0.68 17.85
C ASN A 40 8.13 1.55 18.31
N PRO A 41 8.21 2.14 19.52
CA PRO A 41 7.16 2.98 20.08
C PRO A 41 6.82 4.19 19.20
N ASP A 42 7.80 4.76 18.49
CA ASP A 42 7.58 5.93 17.60
C ASP A 42 6.66 5.58 16.42
N ALA A 43 6.69 4.33 15.98
CA ALA A 43 5.81 3.83 14.94
C ALA A 43 4.40 3.47 15.45
N ALA A 44 4.10 3.60 16.75
CA ALA A 44 2.74 3.39 17.25
C ALA A 44 1.82 4.52 16.76
N ARG A 45 0.58 4.19 16.35
CA ARG A 45 -0.41 5.17 15.87
C ARG A 45 -0.51 6.37 16.79
N ALA A 46 -0.62 6.15 18.10
CA ALA A 46 -0.77 7.23 19.08
C ALA A 46 0.42 8.20 19.07
N ALA A 47 1.65 7.69 18.90
CA ALA A 47 2.84 8.53 18.77
C ALA A 47 2.85 9.27 17.43
N MET A 48 2.64 8.54 16.32
CA MET A 48 2.63 9.10 14.96
C MET A 48 1.57 10.20 14.78
N SER A 49 0.39 10.04 15.38
CA SER A 49 -0.66 11.07 15.37
C SER A 49 -0.26 12.38 16.07
N GLN A 50 0.82 12.39 16.85
CA GLN A 50 1.34 13.59 17.53
C GLN A 50 2.57 14.15 16.82
N TRP A 51 3.59 13.33 16.59
CA TRP A 51 4.88 13.84 16.10
C TRP A 51 4.88 14.18 14.60
N LEU A 52 4.07 13.51 13.77
CA LEU A 52 3.97 13.86 12.35
C LEU A 52 3.34 15.26 12.16
N PRO A 53 2.17 15.58 12.76
CA PRO A 53 1.62 16.94 12.68
C PRO A 53 2.55 18.00 13.27
N ALA A 54 3.23 17.70 14.38
CA ALA A 54 4.25 18.60 14.94
C ALA A 54 5.41 18.85 13.96
N ALA A 55 5.72 17.87 13.11
CA ALA A 55 6.66 17.99 12.00
C ALA A 55 6.04 18.57 10.70
N GLY A 56 4.79 19.04 10.72
CA GLY A 56 4.12 19.61 9.55
C GLY A 56 3.70 18.58 8.49
N ILE A 57 3.59 17.31 8.87
CA ILE A 57 3.14 16.21 8.02
C ILE A 57 1.80 15.69 8.55
N GLY A 58 0.77 15.69 7.72
CA GLY A 58 -0.51 15.10 8.06
C GLY A 58 -0.40 13.60 8.30
N TYR A 59 -1.22 13.07 9.22
CA TYR A 59 -1.30 11.64 9.49
C TYR A 59 -2.75 11.18 9.37
N ARG A 60 -2.99 10.15 8.56
CA ARG A 60 -4.29 9.48 8.46
C ARG A 60 -4.10 7.98 8.60
N TRP A 61 -4.95 7.33 9.40
CA TRP A 61 -5.01 5.87 9.44
C TRP A 61 -6.15 5.38 8.56
N GLU A 62 -5.83 4.53 7.58
CA GLU A 62 -6.77 3.98 6.61
C GLU A 62 -6.78 2.44 6.70
N SER A 63 -7.56 1.92 7.65
CA SER A 63 -7.62 0.49 7.93
C SER A 63 -8.29 -0.32 6.81
N ARG A 64 -9.10 0.31 5.95
CA ARG A 64 -9.74 -0.37 4.80
C ARG A 64 -8.71 -0.83 3.78
N LEU A 65 -7.54 -0.19 3.71
CA LEU A 65 -6.43 -0.63 2.85
C LEU A 65 -5.50 -1.63 3.54
N GLY A 66 -5.80 -2.05 4.78
CA GLY A 66 -4.93 -2.90 5.56
C GLY A 66 -4.86 -4.36 5.16
N GLY A 67 -3.68 -4.94 5.42
CA GLY A 67 -3.33 -6.34 5.15
C GLY A 67 -3.99 -7.35 6.11
N TRP A 68 -3.36 -8.52 6.25
CA TRP A 68 -3.84 -9.66 7.04
C TRP A 68 -5.24 -10.15 6.63
N ARG A 69 -5.44 -10.25 5.32
CA ARG A 69 -6.67 -10.76 4.72
C ARG A 69 -6.57 -12.26 4.54
N ARG A 70 -7.68 -12.97 4.76
CA ARG A 70 -7.79 -14.42 4.56
C ARG A 70 -8.27 -14.68 3.14
N ALA A 71 -7.67 -15.66 2.47
CA ALA A 71 -8.06 -16.06 1.13
C ALA A 71 -9.19 -17.08 1.18
N HIS A 72 -10.16 -16.97 0.27
CA HIS A 72 -11.00 -18.10 -0.11
C HIS A 72 -10.16 -19.10 -0.94
N PRO A 73 -10.37 -20.43 -0.79
CA PRO A 73 -9.63 -21.44 -1.55
C PRO A 73 -9.74 -21.29 -3.08
N ASP A 74 -10.91 -20.91 -3.60
CA ASP A 74 -11.23 -20.99 -5.03
C ASP A 74 -11.18 -19.62 -5.75
N GLY A 75 -10.20 -18.79 -5.41
CA GLY A 75 -10.03 -17.46 -6.00
C GLY A 75 -9.27 -17.46 -7.34
N PRO A 76 -9.46 -16.43 -8.20
CA PRO A 76 -8.80 -16.33 -9.50
C PRO A 76 -7.29 -16.00 -9.42
N ASP A 77 -6.75 -15.70 -8.24
CA ASP A 77 -5.35 -15.28 -8.04
C ASP A 77 -4.40 -16.48 -7.87
N THR A 78 -4.33 -17.30 -8.91
CA THR A 78 -3.64 -18.60 -8.90
C THR A 78 -2.11 -18.49 -8.87
N ALA A 79 -1.53 -17.39 -9.34
CA ALA A 79 -0.08 -17.21 -9.43
C ALA A 79 0.56 -16.70 -8.13
N LEU A 80 -0.24 -16.25 -7.15
CA LEU A 80 0.27 -15.80 -5.85
C LEU A 80 0.53 -16.98 -4.92
N ARG A 81 1.82 -17.32 -4.69
CA ARG A 81 2.21 -18.40 -3.77
C ARG A 81 1.81 -18.13 -2.31
N ASN A 82 1.89 -16.88 -1.86
CA ASN A 82 1.60 -16.49 -0.48
C ASN A 82 0.09 -16.37 -0.22
N ARG A 83 -0.43 -17.14 0.75
CA ARG A 83 -1.86 -17.12 1.15
C ARG A 83 -2.38 -15.74 1.57
N SER A 84 -1.56 -14.94 2.27
CA SER A 84 -1.95 -13.59 2.69
C SER A 84 -2.05 -12.63 1.50
N PHE A 85 -1.22 -12.79 0.47
CA PHE A 85 -1.36 -12.00 -0.76
C PHE A 85 -2.58 -12.43 -1.57
N ARG A 86 -2.90 -13.73 -1.66
CA ARG A 86 -4.18 -14.16 -2.26
C ARG A 86 -5.39 -13.53 -1.57
N GLY A 87 -5.43 -13.58 -0.24
CA GLY A 87 -6.51 -12.94 0.51
C GLY A 87 -6.54 -11.42 0.31
N TYR A 88 -5.38 -10.79 0.12
CA TYR A 88 -5.32 -9.37 -0.17
C TYR A 88 -5.84 -9.05 -1.59
N ALA A 89 -5.51 -9.86 -2.60
CA ALA A 89 -6.05 -9.69 -3.95
C ALA A 89 -7.58 -9.75 -3.98
N GLU A 90 -8.16 -10.69 -3.24
CA GLU A 90 -9.60 -10.77 -3.03
C GLU A 90 -10.17 -9.51 -2.38
N HIS A 91 -9.54 -9.05 -1.30
CA HIS A 91 -9.92 -7.82 -0.62
C HIS A 91 -9.91 -6.59 -1.53
N MET A 92 -8.95 -6.48 -2.46
CA MET A 92 -8.88 -5.36 -3.41
C MET A 92 -10.08 -5.26 -4.36
N ARG A 93 -10.87 -6.34 -4.49
CA ARG A 93 -12.08 -6.34 -5.32
C ARG A 93 -13.31 -5.82 -4.57
N THR A 94 -13.24 -5.67 -3.25
CA THR A 94 -14.35 -5.20 -2.42
C THR A 94 -14.65 -3.71 -2.65
N ALA A 95 -15.91 -3.32 -2.45
CA ALA A 95 -16.32 -1.92 -2.52
C ALA A 95 -15.58 -1.04 -1.49
N GLY A 96 -15.33 -1.57 -0.29
CA GLY A 96 -14.63 -0.85 0.77
C GLY A 96 -13.17 -0.52 0.43
N PHE A 97 -12.47 -1.44 -0.24
CA PHE A 97 -11.12 -1.15 -0.74
C PHE A 97 -11.14 -0.08 -1.82
N ARG A 98 -12.04 -0.21 -2.81
CA ARG A 98 -12.14 0.74 -3.93
C ARG A 98 -12.46 2.16 -3.44
N ALA A 99 -13.42 2.29 -2.53
CA ALA A 99 -13.75 3.58 -1.91
C ALA A 99 -12.56 4.18 -1.16
N ALA A 100 -11.80 3.38 -0.40
CA ALA A 100 -10.62 3.87 0.30
C ALA A 100 -9.47 4.29 -0.64
N VAL A 101 -9.33 3.65 -1.80
CA VAL A 101 -8.42 4.11 -2.85
C VAL A 101 -8.90 5.44 -3.43
N ASP A 102 -10.19 5.59 -3.67
CA ASP A 102 -10.73 6.84 -4.23
C ASP A 102 -10.55 8.00 -3.22
N ASP A 103 -10.76 7.76 -1.92
CA ASP A 103 -10.45 8.71 -0.85
C ASP A 103 -8.94 9.08 -0.81
N LEU A 104 -8.05 8.09 -0.99
CA LEU A 104 -6.59 8.33 -1.09
C LEU A 104 -6.24 9.19 -2.31
N LEU A 105 -6.90 8.97 -3.45
CA LEU A 105 -6.64 9.72 -4.68
C LEU A 105 -7.20 11.14 -4.63
N ALA A 106 -8.33 11.34 -3.94
CA ALA A 106 -8.85 12.69 -3.68
C ALA A 106 -7.85 13.51 -2.86
N ASP A 107 -7.26 12.91 -1.81
CA ASP A 107 -6.20 13.57 -1.03
C ASP A 107 -4.93 13.79 -1.89
N ALA A 108 -4.54 12.81 -2.71
CA ALA A 108 -3.33 12.90 -3.54
C ALA A 108 -3.46 13.91 -4.70
N ALA A 109 -4.67 14.39 -4.97
CA ALA A 109 -4.92 15.45 -5.93
C ALA A 109 -4.56 16.84 -5.39
N THR A 110 -4.51 17.02 -4.06
CA THR A 110 -4.19 18.30 -3.42
C THR A 110 -2.76 18.33 -2.89
N GLU A 111 -2.24 17.20 -2.38
CA GLU A 111 -0.91 17.12 -1.78
C GLU A 111 -0.18 15.80 -2.13
N LEU A 112 1.16 15.78 -1.95
CA LEU A 112 1.93 14.56 -2.16
C LEU A 112 1.78 13.60 -0.97
N ASN A 113 1.14 12.47 -1.24
CA ASN A 113 0.83 11.47 -0.23
C ASN A 113 1.78 10.27 -0.26
N ALA A 114 2.04 9.69 0.91
CA ALA A 114 2.70 8.41 1.03
C ALA A 114 1.86 7.36 1.74
N VAL A 115 1.66 6.21 1.09
CA VAL A 115 1.04 5.02 1.69
C VAL A 115 2.08 4.26 2.53
N MET A 116 1.80 4.09 3.82
CA MET A 116 2.73 3.53 4.79
C MET A 116 2.34 2.15 5.33
N CYS A 117 3.33 1.26 5.47
CA CYS A 117 3.24 -0.01 6.20
C CYS A 117 4.50 -0.21 7.07
N ALA A 118 4.60 -1.35 7.77
CA ALA A 118 5.72 -1.65 8.66
C ALA A 118 6.97 -2.21 7.97
N GLU A 119 6.80 -3.07 6.96
CA GLU A 119 7.92 -3.68 6.23
C GLU A 119 8.66 -2.63 5.41
N SER A 120 9.99 -2.55 5.50
CA SER A 120 10.81 -1.61 4.72
C SER A 120 10.79 -1.93 3.23
N LEU A 121 10.83 -3.22 2.86
CA LEU A 121 10.89 -3.69 1.48
C LEU A 121 9.47 -3.77 0.88
N TRP A 122 9.13 -2.83 0.00
CA TRP A 122 7.77 -2.71 -0.56
C TRP A 122 7.28 -4.00 -1.22
N TRP A 123 8.17 -4.79 -1.84
CA TRP A 123 7.84 -6.05 -2.52
C TRP A 123 7.53 -7.22 -1.58
N ARG A 124 7.78 -7.08 -0.27
CA ARG A 124 7.51 -8.12 0.74
C ARG A 124 6.22 -7.86 1.51
N CYS A 125 5.46 -6.81 1.19
CA CYS A 125 4.23 -6.45 1.90
C CYS A 125 3.10 -6.07 0.94
N HIS A 126 1.90 -5.85 1.49
CA HIS A 126 0.71 -5.52 0.71
C HIS A 126 0.79 -4.17 -0.02
N ARG A 127 1.75 -3.29 0.35
CA ARG A 127 1.98 -2.04 -0.38
C ARG A 127 2.32 -2.27 -1.86
N LYS A 128 2.97 -3.39 -2.19
CA LYS A 128 3.18 -3.81 -3.58
C LYS A 128 1.85 -3.92 -4.33
N MET A 129 0.85 -4.55 -3.72
CA MET A 129 -0.44 -4.81 -4.36
C MET A 129 -1.32 -3.55 -4.44
N ILE A 130 -1.22 -2.65 -3.46
CA ILE A 130 -1.82 -1.30 -3.56
C ILE A 130 -1.18 -0.56 -4.74
N ALA A 131 0.14 -0.59 -4.87
CA ALA A 131 0.85 0.04 -5.97
C ALA A 131 0.49 -0.56 -7.33
N ASP A 132 0.35 -1.88 -7.43
CA ASP A 132 -0.14 -2.57 -8.63
C ASP A 132 -1.53 -2.03 -9.03
N PHE A 133 -2.45 -1.91 -8.07
CA PHE A 133 -3.80 -1.41 -8.31
C PHE A 133 -3.78 0.06 -8.77
N LEU A 134 -3.01 0.92 -8.10
CA LEU A 134 -2.91 2.33 -8.45
C LEU A 134 -2.36 2.52 -9.88
N VAL A 135 -1.32 1.78 -10.26
CA VAL A 135 -0.74 1.87 -11.60
C VAL A 135 -1.66 1.25 -12.66
N LEU A 136 -2.08 0.00 -12.48
CA LEU A 136 -2.77 -0.77 -13.52
C LEU A 136 -4.25 -0.42 -13.67
N VAL A 137 -4.94 -0.10 -12.57
CA VAL A 137 -6.39 0.14 -12.56
C VAL A 137 -6.73 1.63 -12.55
N ARG A 138 -5.92 2.45 -11.87
CA ARG A 138 -6.17 3.90 -11.74
C ARG A 138 -5.25 4.77 -12.60
N GLY A 139 -4.24 4.20 -13.27
CA GLY A 139 -3.33 4.95 -14.13
C GLY A 139 -2.47 5.98 -13.38
N VAL A 140 -2.21 5.74 -12.10
CA VAL A 140 -1.49 6.66 -11.21
C VAL A 140 -0.02 6.26 -11.13
N ASP A 141 0.89 7.23 -11.26
CA ASP A 141 2.32 6.98 -11.07
C ASP A 141 2.63 6.71 -9.59
N VAL A 142 3.37 5.62 -9.32
CA VAL A 142 3.72 5.22 -7.95
C VAL A 142 5.23 5.12 -7.79
N GLY A 143 5.75 5.74 -6.73
CA GLY A 143 7.14 5.62 -6.31
C GLY A 143 7.27 5.01 -4.90
N HIS A 144 8.38 4.33 -4.65
CA HIS A 144 8.72 3.79 -3.33
C HIS A 144 9.85 4.60 -2.73
N LEU A 145 9.57 5.35 -1.66
CA LEU A 145 10.59 6.03 -0.87
C LEU A 145 11.35 4.99 -0.06
N MET A 146 12.65 4.89 -0.32
CA MET A 146 13.57 3.98 0.34
C MET A 146 14.30 4.69 1.49
N HIS A 147 14.90 3.92 2.39
CA HIS A 147 15.57 4.47 3.59
C HIS A 147 16.91 5.16 3.27
N ASP A 148 17.40 5.04 2.03
CA ASP A 148 18.52 5.83 1.50
C ASP A 148 18.06 7.18 0.90
N GLY A 149 16.80 7.56 1.10
CA GLY A 149 16.17 8.77 0.57
C GLY A 149 15.80 8.71 -0.91
N LYS A 150 16.14 7.63 -1.62
CA LYS A 150 15.85 7.51 -3.06
C LYS A 150 14.42 7.03 -3.29
N VAL A 151 13.79 7.60 -4.31
CA VAL A 151 12.50 7.12 -4.82
C VAL A 151 12.75 6.13 -5.95
N ARG A 152 12.18 4.93 -5.84
CA ARG A 152 12.22 3.90 -6.88
C ARG A 152 10.87 3.79 -7.57
N PRO A 153 10.78 3.85 -8.91
CA PRO A 153 9.50 3.70 -9.60
C PRO A 153 8.93 2.31 -9.33
N HIS A 154 7.61 2.23 -9.16
CA HIS A 154 6.92 0.96 -9.06
C HIS A 154 6.95 0.25 -10.42
N ARG A 155 7.26 -1.05 -10.38
CA ARG A 155 7.09 -1.95 -11.52
C ARG A 155 5.96 -2.90 -11.17
N PRO A 156 4.87 -2.91 -11.94
CA PRO A 156 3.77 -3.82 -11.70
C PRO A 156 4.24 -5.27 -11.66
N SER A 157 3.59 -6.05 -10.83
CA SER A 157 3.84 -7.47 -10.65
C SER A 157 3.67 -8.21 -11.96
N PRO A 158 4.60 -9.09 -12.35
CA PRO A 158 4.48 -9.84 -13.60
C PRO A 158 3.27 -10.77 -13.63
N GLU A 159 2.76 -11.16 -12.45
CA GLU A 159 1.56 -12.00 -12.34
C GLU A 159 0.25 -11.20 -12.51
N ALA A 160 0.30 -9.86 -12.42
CA ALA A 160 -0.88 -9.01 -12.33
C ALA A 160 -1.48 -8.70 -13.70
N ARG A 161 -2.81 -8.84 -13.80
CA ARG A 161 -3.58 -8.58 -15.01
C ARG A 161 -4.90 -7.88 -14.69
N VAL A 162 -5.23 -6.86 -15.48
CA VAL A 162 -6.56 -6.24 -15.43
C VAL A 162 -7.51 -7.04 -16.31
N VAL A 163 -8.63 -7.50 -15.75
CA VAL A 163 -9.70 -8.14 -16.51
C VAL A 163 -10.47 -7.07 -17.30
N PRO A 164 -10.51 -7.16 -18.64
CA PRO A 164 -11.22 -6.19 -19.48
C PRO A 164 -12.69 -6.04 -19.09
N GLY A 165 -13.23 -4.82 -19.18
CA GLY A 165 -14.65 -4.51 -18.92
C GLY A 165 -15.03 -4.34 -17.45
N TRP A 166 -14.29 -4.94 -16.51
CA TRP A 166 -14.65 -4.94 -15.07
C TRP A 166 -13.71 -4.11 -14.19
N GLY A 167 -12.54 -3.69 -14.69
CA GLY A 167 -11.54 -2.97 -13.90
C GLY A 167 -11.14 -3.75 -12.65
N VAL A 168 -11.08 -5.08 -12.78
CA VAL A 168 -10.73 -6.02 -11.72
C VAL A 168 -9.29 -6.44 -11.93
N LEU A 169 -8.46 -6.25 -10.90
CA LEU A 169 -7.09 -6.76 -10.87
C LEU A 169 -7.08 -8.19 -10.32
N ILE A 170 -6.46 -9.10 -11.06
CA ILE A 170 -6.19 -10.48 -10.64
C ILE A 170 -4.71 -10.81 -10.83
N TYR A 171 -4.25 -11.87 -10.16
CA TYR A 171 -2.88 -12.36 -10.23
C TYR A 171 -2.84 -13.82 -10.70
N ASP A 172 -2.97 -14.04 -12.01
CA ASP A 172 -3.03 -15.35 -12.65
C ASP A 172 -1.82 -15.63 -13.57
N ALA A 173 -0.91 -14.66 -13.74
CA ALA A 173 0.19 -14.72 -14.71
C ALA A 173 -0.26 -15.05 -16.15
N GLY A 174 -1.49 -14.68 -16.50
CA GLY A 174 -2.10 -15.00 -17.80
C GLY A 174 -2.47 -16.48 -17.98
N GLN A 175 -2.42 -17.29 -16.91
CA GLN A 175 -2.94 -18.66 -16.96
C GLN A 175 -4.48 -18.64 -16.90
N PRO A 176 -5.17 -19.54 -17.64
CA PRO A 176 -6.61 -19.71 -17.47
C PRO A 176 -6.94 -20.06 -16.01
N PRO A 177 -8.14 -19.71 -15.50
CA PRO A 177 -8.60 -20.17 -14.20
C PRO A 177 -8.45 -21.70 -14.12
N LEU A 178 -8.05 -22.23 -12.96
CA LEU A 178 -8.07 -23.68 -12.75
C LEU A 178 -9.50 -24.15 -12.95
N ASP A 179 -9.71 -25.10 -13.86
CA ASP A 179 -11.02 -25.71 -14.08
C ASP A 179 -11.54 -26.22 -12.73
N ALA A 180 -12.72 -25.72 -12.32
CA ALA A 180 -13.45 -26.26 -11.19
C ALA A 180 -13.99 -27.63 -11.62
N GLY A 181 -13.20 -28.67 -11.40
CA GLY A 181 -13.63 -30.07 -11.54
C GLY A 181 -14.68 -30.45 -10.52
#